data_AF-A0A3M0W951-F1
#
_entry.id   AF-A0A3M0W951-F1
#
_cell.length_a   1.000
_cell.length_b   1.000
_cell.length_c   1.000
_cell.angle_alpha   90.00
_cell.angle_beta   90.00
_cell.angle_gamma   90.00
#
_symmetry.space_group_name_H-M   'P 1'
#
loop_
_entity.id
_entity.type
_entity.pdbx_description
1 polymer ?
#
loop_
_entity_poly.entity_id
_entity_poly.type
_entity_poly.pdbx_seq_one_letter_code
_entity_poly.pdbx_strand_id
1 'polypeptide(L)'
;MTEESRLQTWETYRQSMLQQYYLADLRESEPDLAVLLEDRQLAPLRKQAEVFSRILSRRDVETLFLRETLLRIQRQWHDFLNEQGAAAECPIKIEGDELINHQKDGRRYNEFQDLLKAYNIPVAEEGWVSADEFADRRDALKNAIKKAIESFESRSERLEFENRLRHWNLTE
;
A
#
# COMPACT_ATOMS: atom_id res chain seq x y z
N MET A 1 -4.03 35.97 6.39
CA MET A 1 -3.62 34.69 7.00
C MET A 1 -4.88 34.01 7.53
N THR A 2 -5.15 32.77 7.14
CA THR A 2 -6.39 32.04 7.53
C THR A 2 -6.30 31.55 8.98
N GLU A 3 -7.45 31.24 9.58
CA GLU A 3 -7.53 30.75 10.97
C GLU A 3 -6.82 29.40 11.13
N GLU A 4 -6.96 28.51 10.15
CA GLU A 4 -6.26 27.24 10.06
C GLU A 4 -4.72 27.42 9.98
N SER A 5 -4.26 28.41 9.19
CA SER A 5 -2.84 28.77 9.10
C SER A 5 -2.29 29.32 10.42
N ARG A 6 -3.10 30.07 11.19
CA ARG A 6 -2.72 30.52 12.55
C ARG A 6 -2.61 29.35 13.53
N LEU A 7 -3.57 28.43 13.53
CA LEU A 7 -3.55 27.26 14.41
C LEU A 7 -2.36 26.34 14.13
N GLN A 8 -2.05 26.11 12.86
CA GLN A 8 -0.90 25.30 12.45
C GLN A 8 0.44 25.96 12.82
N THR A 9 0.53 27.29 12.68
CA THR A 9 1.70 28.07 13.12
C THR A 9 1.87 27.99 14.64
N TRP A 10 0.77 28.12 15.40
CA TRP A 10 0.77 28.03 16.85
C TRP A 10 1.17 26.63 17.34
N GLU A 11 0.64 25.57 16.72
CA GLU A 11 1.00 24.20 17.08
C GLU A 11 2.46 23.90 16.74
N THR A 12 2.96 24.38 15.60
CA THR A 12 4.39 24.27 15.24
C THR A 12 5.27 25.00 16.26
N TYR A 13 4.87 26.19 16.68
CA TYR A 13 5.57 26.98 17.70
C TYR A 13 5.56 26.27 19.07
N ARG A 14 4.43 25.71 19.49
CA ARG A 14 4.29 24.96 20.75
C ARG A 14 5.14 23.68 20.76
N GLN A 15 5.15 22.93 19.66
CA GLN A 15 5.99 21.74 19.50
C GLN A 15 7.48 22.10 19.55
N SER A 16 7.86 23.23 18.95
CA SER A 16 9.21 23.78 19.05
C SER A 16 9.59 24.12 20.51
N MET A 17 8.70 24.74 21.29
CA MET A 17 8.97 25.02 22.71
C MET A 17 9.15 23.75 23.55
N LEU A 18 8.31 22.74 23.36
CA LEU A 18 8.45 21.46 24.07
C LEU A 18 9.74 20.74 23.70
N GLN A 19 10.09 20.75 22.42
CA GLN A 19 11.36 20.21 21.95
C GLN A 19 12.55 20.96 22.56
N GLN A 20 12.51 22.30 22.62
CA GLN A 20 13.56 23.11 23.23
C GLN A 20 13.68 22.85 24.74
N TYR A 21 12.56 22.67 25.45
CA TYR A 21 12.55 22.34 26.87
C TYR A 21 13.21 20.97 27.14
N TYR A 22 12.87 19.96 26.33
CA TYR A 22 13.48 18.64 26.43
C TYR A 22 14.96 18.64 26.03
N LEU A 23 15.34 19.40 25.00
CA LEU A 23 16.74 19.57 24.59
C LEU A 23 17.57 20.25 25.68
N ALA A 24 17.00 21.16 26.47
CA ALA A 24 17.73 21.82 27.54
C ALA A 24 18.24 20.81 28.59
N ASP A 25 17.38 19.86 28.99
CA ASP A 25 17.74 18.78 29.91
C ASP A 25 18.72 17.78 29.28
N LEU A 26 18.53 17.43 28.01
CA LEU A 26 19.42 16.52 27.28
C LEU A 26 20.82 17.08 27.04
N ARG A 27 20.98 18.40 26.86
CA ARG A 27 22.31 19.02 26.73
C ARG A 27 23.17 18.79 27.97
N GLU A 28 22.55 18.68 29.13
CA GLU A 28 23.24 18.47 30.41
C GLU A 28 23.42 16.98 30.72
N SER A 29 22.38 16.17 30.48
CA SER A 29 22.37 14.74 30.83
C SER A 29 23.00 13.84 29.77
N GLU A 30 22.78 14.12 28.48
CA GLU A 30 23.13 13.26 27.34
C GLU A 30 23.54 14.10 26.10
N PRO A 31 24.70 14.78 26.14
CA PRO A 31 25.07 15.82 25.16
C PRO A 31 25.20 15.32 23.73
N ASP A 32 25.66 14.09 23.51
CA ASP A 32 25.78 13.50 22.18
C ASP A 32 24.40 13.31 21.52
N LEU A 33 23.39 12.93 22.32
CA LEU A 33 22.01 12.82 21.86
C LEU A 33 21.42 14.21 21.53
N ALA A 34 21.73 15.22 22.34
CA ALA A 34 21.30 16.60 22.08
C ALA A 34 21.84 17.11 20.73
N VAL A 35 23.12 16.87 20.42
CA VAL A 35 23.73 17.24 19.12
C VAL A 35 23.00 16.58 17.95
N LEU A 36 22.72 15.29 18.05
CA LEU A 36 21.96 14.56 17.01
C LEU A 36 20.54 15.12 16.83
N LEU A 37 19.88 15.50 17.93
CA LEU A 37 18.52 16.05 17.89
C LEU A 37 18.47 17.51 17.43
N GLU A 38 19.57 18.24 17.46
CA GLU A 38 19.73 19.61 16.95
C GLU A 38 20.20 19.66 15.50
N ASP A 39 20.72 18.55 14.96
CA ASP A 39 21.16 18.45 13.59
C ASP A 39 19.99 18.71 12.62
N ARG A 40 20.11 19.83 11.88
CA ARG A 40 19.13 20.30 10.90
C ARG A 40 19.05 19.40 9.68
N GLN A 41 20.09 18.64 9.35
CA GLN A 41 20.09 17.68 8.25
C GLN A 41 19.29 16.42 8.63
N LEU A 42 19.28 16.06 9.92
CA LEU A 42 18.53 14.91 10.44
C LEU A 42 17.08 15.23 10.80
N ALA A 43 16.72 16.51 10.96
CA ALA A 43 15.36 16.92 11.30
C ALA A 43 14.31 16.48 10.24
N PRO A 44 14.52 16.65 8.92
CA PRO A 44 13.62 16.11 7.90
C PRO A 44 13.49 14.58 7.96
N LEU A 45 14.59 13.85 8.17
CA LEU A 45 14.59 12.39 8.25
C LEU A 45 13.80 11.89 9.46
N ARG A 46 13.99 12.50 10.64
CA ARG A 46 13.19 12.19 11.84
C ARG A 46 11.71 12.45 11.62
N LYS A 47 11.37 13.55 10.93
CA LYS A 47 9.97 13.86 10.61
C LYS A 47 9.37 12.83 9.66
N GLN A 48 10.12 12.39 8.66
CA GLN A 48 9.70 11.31 7.75
C GLN A 48 9.52 9.98 8.50
N ALA A 49 10.44 9.62 9.40
CA ALA A 49 10.33 8.41 10.22
C ALA A 49 9.11 8.46 11.16
N GLU A 50 8.83 9.61 11.77
CA GLU A 50 7.64 9.82 12.59
C GLU A 50 6.34 9.74 11.76
N VAL A 51 6.32 10.32 10.56
CA VAL A 51 5.18 10.21 9.65
C VAL A 51 4.99 8.76 9.23
N PHE A 52 6.06 8.07 8.86
CA PHE A 52 6.04 6.66 8.49
C PHE A 52 5.56 5.77 9.63
N SER A 53 6.01 5.99 10.87
CA SER A 53 5.58 5.19 12.03
C SER A 53 4.11 5.40 12.39
N ARG A 54 3.53 6.56 12.03
CA ARG A 54 2.10 6.85 12.18
C ARG A 54 1.24 6.28 11.05
N ILE A 55 1.84 5.90 9.91
CA ILE A 55 1.15 5.14 8.88
C ILE A 55 0.95 3.74 9.46
N LEU A 56 -0.28 3.46 9.91
CA LEU A 56 -0.67 2.11 10.28
C LEU A 56 -0.38 1.21 9.08
N SER A 57 0.55 0.27 9.24
CA SER A 57 1.01 -0.73 8.26
C SER A 57 -0.10 -1.62 7.66
N ARG A 58 -1.37 -1.36 7.98
CA ARG A 58 -2.56 -2.02 7.42
C ARG A 58 -2.71 -1.81 5.91
N ARG A 59 -2.03 -0.84 5.30
CA ARG A 59 -2.07 -0.57 3.85
C ARG A 59 -0.76 -0.84 3.14
N ASP A 60 0.07 -1.70 3.70
CA ASP A 60 1.21 -2.21 2.97
C ASP A 60 0.71 -3.16 1.87
N VAL A 61 0.97 -2.77 0.62
CA VAL A 61 0.58 -3.51 -0.59
C VAL A 61 1.25 -4.89 -0.61
N GLU A 62 2.48 -4.99 -0.13
CA GLU A 62 3.21 -6.26 -0.04
C GLU A 62 2.56 -7.20 0.97
N THR A 63 2.14 -6.66 2.12
CA THR A 63 1.40 -7.43 3.12
C THR A 63 0.04 -7.91 2.59
N LEU A 64 -0.67 -7.09 1.80
CA LEU A 64 -1.92 -7.49 1.15
C LEU A 64 -1.68 -8.65 0.15
N PHE A 65 -0.64 -8.54 -0.68
CA PHE A 65 -0.30 -9.57 -1.67
C PHE A 65 0.15 -10.87 -1.03
N LEU A 66 0.96 -10.79 0.03
CA LEU A 66 1.36 -11.96 0.80
C LEU A 66 0.15 -12.68 1.39
N ARG A 67 -0.79 -11.95 2.01
CA ARG A 67 -2.03 -12.54 2.55
C ARG A 67 -2.89 -13.18 1.47
N GLU A 68 -3.01 -12.55 0.30
CA GLU A 68 -3.75 -13.12 -0.84
C GLU A 68 -3.10 -14.42 -1.34
N THR A 69 -1.77 -14.46 -1.44
CA THR A 69 -1.02 -15.68 -1.80
C THR A 69 -1.25 -16.79 -0.78
N LEU A 70 -1.16 -16.49 0.52
CA LEU A 70 -1.42 -17.46 1.59
C LEU A 70 -2.86 -17.99 1.56
N LEU A 71 -3.85 -17.14 1.26
CA LEU A 71 -5.23 -17.55 1.07
C LEU A 71 -5.42 -18.46 -0.15
N ARG A 72 -4.73 -18.20 -1.26
CA ARG A 72 -4.75 -19.09 -2.43
C ARG A 72 -4.16 -20.46 -2.08
N ILE A 73 -3.01 -20.48 -1.39
CA ILE A 73 -2.41 -21.72 -0.89
C ILE A 73 -3.38 -22.47 0.02
N GLN A 74 -4.04 -21.77 0.95
CA GLN A 74 -5.03 -22.39 1.85
C GLN A 74 -6.21 -23.01 1.07
N ARG A 75 -6.71 -22.34 0.03
CA ARG A 75 -7.85 -22.82 -0.80
C ARG A 75 -7.46 -24.00 -1.70
N GLN A 76 -6.28 -23.92 -2.30
CA GLN A 76 -5.76 -24.92 -3.24
C GLN A 76 -4.85 -25.94 -2.55
N TRP A 77 -4.88 -26.00 -1.23
CA TRP A 77 -3.97 -26.85 -0.45
C TRP A 77 -4.00 -28.31 -0.88
N HIS A 78 -5.19 -28.79 -1.23
CA HIS A 78 -5.40 -30.15 -1.75
C HIS A 78 -4.71 -30.39 -3.10
N ASP A 79 -4.59 -29.37 -3.95
CA ASP A 79 -3.91 -29.45 -5.25
C ASP A 79 -2.38 -29.49 -5.08
N PHE A 80 -1.84 -28.88 -4.01
CA PHE A 80 -0.40 -28.93 -3.69
C PHE A 80 0.04 -30.29 -3.13
N LEU A 81 -0.86 -30.98 -2.43
CA LEU A 81 -0.59 -32.29 -1.87
C LEU A 81 -0.87 -33.36 -2.91
N ASN A 82 0.09 -33.57 -3.82
CA ASN A 82 0.08 -34.68 -4.78
C ASN A 82 -0.23 -36.00 -4.08
N GLU A 83 -1.35 -36.61 -4.49
CA GLU A 83 -1.81 -37.99 -4.25
C GLU A 83 -0.81 -38.89 -3.49
N GLN A 84 -0.78 -38.77 -2.17
CA GLN A 84 -0.11 -39.73 -1.27
C GLN A 84 -0.66 -39.59 0.17
N GLY A 85 -1.89 -40.06 0.34
CA GLY A 85 -2.24 -40.86 1.51
C GLY A 85 -2.65 -40.16 2.82
N ALA A 86 -2.63 -38.83 2.92
CA ALA A 86 -3.33 -38.15 4.01
C ALA A 86 -3.78 -36.77 3.55
N ALA A 87 -5.08 -36.47 3.70
CA ALA A 87 -5.60 -35.11 3.62
C ALA A 87 -5.07 -34.33 4.84
N ALA A 88 -3.81 -33.92 4.78
CA ALA A 88 -3.23 -33.06 5.80
C ALA A 88 -3.98 -31.73 5.75
N GLU A 89 -4.53 -31.30 6.88
CA GLU A 89 -5.18 -30.00 6.99
C GLU A 89 -4.17 -28.89 6.66
N CYS A 90 -4.61 -27.84 5.96
CA CYS A 90 -3.72 -26.72 5.67
C CYS A 90 -3.28 -26.07 6.99
N PRO A 91 -1.96 -25.87 7.20
CA PRO A 91 -1.47 -25.20 8.40
C PRO A 91 -1.82 -23.71 8.44
N ILE A 92 -2.19 -23.12 7.29
CA ILE A 92 -2.62 -21.73 7.17
C ILE A 92 -4.12 -21.66 7.49
N LYS A 93 -4.48 -20.83 8.48
CA LYS A 93 -5.87 -20.62 8.92
C LYS A 93 -6.20 -19.13 8.95
N ILE A 94 -6.44 -18.55 7.79
CA ILE A 94 -6.96 -17.18 7.65
C ILE A 94 -8.49 -17.27 7.55
N GLU A 95 -9.18 -16.84 8.60
CA GLU A 95 -10.64 -16.93 8.71
C GLU A 95 -11.22 -15.82 9.60
N GLY A 96 -12.55 -15.80 9.76
CA GLY A 96 -13.24 -14.86 10.63
C GLY A 96 -12.93 -13.39 10.35
N ASP A 97 -12.60 -12.64 11.41
CA ASP A 97 -12.30 -11.22 11.33
C ASP A 97 -11.07 -10.91 10.46
N GLU A 98 -10.08 -11.80 10.42
CA GLU A 98 -8.88 -11.60 9.60
C GLU A 98 -9.23 -11.63 8.11
N LEU A 99 -10.06 -12.59 7.69
CA LEU A 99 -10.55 -12.67 6.31
C LEU A 99 -11.43 -11.47 5.95
N ILE A 100 -12.33 -11.05 6.85
CA ILE A 100 -13.20 -9.88 6.63
C ILE A 100 -12.36 -8.60 6.49
N ASN A 101 -11.33 -8.44 7.33
CA ASN A 101 -10.45 -7.29 7.26
C ASN A 101 -9.59 -7.31 5.99
N HIS A 102 -9.04 -8.46 5.60
CA HIS A 102 -8.35 -8.62 4.31
C HIS A 102 -9.23 -8.25 3.11
N GLN A 103 -10.48 -8.71 3.08
CA GLN A 103 -11.43 -8.35 2.01
C GLN A 103 -11.75 -6.85 2.00
N LYS A 104 -11.84 -6.20 3.17
CA LYS A 104 -12.05 -4.75 3.26
C LYS A 104 -10.82 -3.98 2.79
N ASP A 105 -9.63 -4.39 3.21
CA ASP A 105 -8.35 -3.77 2.85
C ASP A 105 -8.06 -3.96 1.35
N GLY A 106 -8.40 -5.13 0.81
CA GLY A 106 -8.19 -5.52 -0.59
C GLY A 106 -9.34 -5.19 -1.54
N ARG A 107 -10.50 -4.68 -1.10
CA ARG A 107 -11.70 -4.52 -1.96
C ARG A 107 -11.39 -3.89 -3.32
N ARG A 108 -10.68 -2.76 -3.31
CA ARG A 108 -10.35 -2.00 -4.52
C ARG A 108 -9.29 -2.68 -5.38
N TYR A 109 -8.41 -3.46 -4.77
CA TYR A 109 -7.45 -4.30 -5.48
C TYR A 109 -8.15 -5.49 -6.12
N ASN A 110 -9.08 -6.12 -5.41
CA ASN A 110 -9.90 -7.22 -5.91
C ASN A 110 -10.77 -6.77 -7.09
N GLU A 111 -11.41 -5.59 -7.00
CA GLU A 111 -12.15 -4.99 -8.12
C GLU A 111 -11.27 -4.80 -9.36
N PHE A 112 -10.01 -4.38 -9.18
CA PHE A 112 -9.06 -4.24 -10.29
C PHE A 112 -8.60 -5.60 -10.83
N GLN A 113 -8.34 -6.59 -9.98
CA GLN A 113 -8.03 -7.96 -10.41
C GLN A 113 -9.19 -8.59 -11.18
N ASP A 114 -10.43 -8.41 -10.73
CA ASP A 114 -11.62 -8.94 -11.39
C ASP A 114 -11.80 -8.29 -12.77
N LEU A 115 -11.52 -7.00 -12.90
CA LEU A 115 -11.44 -6.32 -14.19
C LEU A 115 -10.38 -6.98 -15.09
N LEU A 116 -9.16 -7.18 -14.60
CA LEU A 116 -8.10 -7.82 -15.40
C LEU A 116 -8.49 -9.25 -15.83
N LYS A 117 -9.09 -10.03 -14.93
CA LYS A 117 -9.60 -11.38 -15.24
C LYS A 117 -10.71 -11.36 -16.29
N ALA A 118 -11.66 -10.44 -16.20
CA ALA A 118 -12.74 -10.29 -17.19
C ALA A 118 -12.22 -9.99 -18.59
N TYR A 119 -11.05 -9.33 -18.70
CA TYR A 119 -10.37 -9.07 -19.97
C TYR A 119 -9.29 -10.12 -20.32
N ASN A 120 -9.20 -11.24 -19.59
CA ASN A 120 -8.20 -12.29 -19.76
C ASN A 120 -6.75 -11.77 -19.73
N ILE A 121 -6.44 -10.82 -18.83
CA ILE A 121 -5.08 -10.31 -18.62
C ILE A 121 -4.41 -11.08 -17.48
N PRO A 122 -3.40 -11.94 -17.75
CA PRO A 122 -2.78 -12.81 -16.73
C PRO A 122 -1.90 -12.11 -15.70
N VAL A 123 -1.56 -10.83 -15.93
CA VAL A 123 -0.81 -9.98 -14.97
C VAL A 123 -1.51 -9.88 -13.60
N ALA A 124 -2.80 -10.25 -13.53
CA ALA A 124 -3.60 -10.28 -12.32
C ALA A 124 -3.06 -11.17 -11.19
N GLU A 125 -2.19 -12.15 -11.50
CA GLU A 125 -1.83 -13.19 -10.52
C GLU A 125 -0.40 -13.14 -9.98
N GLU A 126 0.58 -12.73 -10.79
CA GLU A 126 1.99 -12.86 -10.40
C GLU A 126 2.75 -11.53 -10.37
N GLY A 127 2.18 -10.44 -10.89
CA GLY A 127 2.80 -9.11 -10.92
C GLY A 127 4.12 -9.02 -11.73
N TRP A 128 4.61 -10.16 -12.22
CA TRP A 128 5.80 -10.32 -13.02
C TRP A 128 5.44 -10.85 -14.41
N VAL A 129 6.21 -10.43 -15.39
CA VAL A 129 6.11 -10.89 -16.78
C VAL A 129 7.50 -10.93 -17.37
N SER A 130 7.78 -11.92 -18.22
CA SER A 130 9.07 -12.01 -18.92
C SER A 130 9.25 -10.81 -19.86
N ALA A 131 10.49 -10.46 -20.15
CA ALA A 131 10.80 -9.34 -21.04
C ALA A 131 10.17 -9.54 -22.44
N ASP A 132 10.16 -10.78 -22.93
CA ASP A 132 9.62 -11.14 -24.24
C ASP A 132 8.09 -10.99 -24.31
N GLU A 133 7.38 -11.17 -23.19
CA GLU A 133 5.92 -11.01 -23.13
C GLU A 133 5.48 -9.60 -22.70
N PHE A 134 6.39 -8.78 -22.17
CA PHE A 134 6.06 -7.50 -21.55
C PHE A 134 5.31 -6.55 -22.49
N ALA A 135 5.76 -6.43 -23.74
CA ALA A 135 5.17 -5.51 -24.71
C ALA A 135 3.70 -5.86 -25.01
N ASP A 136 3.44 -7.12 -25.35
CA ASP A 136 2.10 -7.63 -25.65
C ASP A 136 1.16 -7.50 -24.44
N ARG A 137 1.69 -7.78 -23.25
CA ARG A 137 0.93 -7.72 -21.99
C ARG A 137 0.62 -6.29 -21.59
N ARG A 138 1.56 -5.37 -21.78
CA ARG A 138 1.36 -3.93 -21.60
C ARG A 138 0.25 -3.43 -22.54
N ASP A 139 0.27 -3.83 -23.80
CA ASP A 139 -0.71 -3.37 -24.78
C ASP A 139 -2.11 -3.98 -24.53
N ALA A 140 -2.17 -5.24 -24.09
CA ALA A 140 -3.41 -5.85 -23.59
C ALA A 140 -3.98 -5.07 -22.39
N LEU A 141 -3.13 -4.68 -21.43
CA LEU A 141 -3.52 -3.88 -20.27
C LEU A 141 -4.07 -2.50 -20.68
N LYS A 142 -3.40 -1.80 -21.60
CA LYS A 142 -3.90 -0.52 -22.14
C LYS A 142 -5.29 -0.67 -22.74
N ASN A 143 -5.50 -1.73 -23.53
CA ASN A 143 -6.78 -2.00 -24.18
C ASN A 143 -7.89 -2.30 -23.18
N ALA A 144 -7.63 -3.09 -22.14
CA ALA A 144 -8.62 -3.37 -21.10
C ALA A 144 -8.97 -2.13 -20.27
N ILE A 145 -7.97 -1.31 -19.91
CA ILE A 145 -8.19 -0.05 -19.20
C ILE A 145 -9.08 0.88 -20.04
N LYS A 146 -8.79 1.01 -21.34
CA LYS A 146 -9.61 1.82 -22.24
C LYS A 146 -11.05 1.35 -22.28
N LYS A 147 -11.28 0.05 -22.45
CA LYS A 147 -12.64 -0.54 -22.47
C LYS A 147 -13.35 -0.37 -21.12
N ALA A 148 -12.65 -0.51 -20.00
CA ALA A 148 -13.21 -0.28 -18.68
C ALA A 148 -13.64 1.18 -18.49
N ILE A 149 -12.80 2.14 -18.90
CA ILE A 149 -13.12 3.58 -18.89
C ILE A 149 -14.39 3.87 -19.71
N GLU A 150 -14.49 3.28 -20.90
CA GLU A 150 -15.66 3.40 -21.79
C GLU A 150 -16.92 2.77 -21.18
N SER A 151 -16.77 1.71 -20.38
CA SER A 151 -17.91 1.00 -19.75
C SER A 151 -18.47 1.71 -18.51
N PHE A 152 -17.74 2.62 -17.87
CA PHE A 152 -18.27 3.36 -16.73
C PHE A 152 -19.38 4.32 -17.17
N GLU A 153 -20.58 4.14 -16.62
CA GLU A 153 -21.71 5.04 -16.83
C GLU A 153 -21.56 6.34 -16.03
N SER A 154 -20.95 6.26 -14.84
CA SER A 154 -20.74 7.41 -13.97
C SER A 154 -19.46 8.17 -14.29
N ARG A 155 -19.59 9.49 -14.46
CA ARG A 155 -18.44 10.39 -14.64
C ARG A 155 -17.52 10.41 -13.42
N SER A 156 -18.06 10.27 -12.20
CA SER A 156 -17.24 10.28 -10.98
C SER A 156 -16.40 9.01 -10.85
N GLU A 157 -16.98 7.85 -11.18
CA GLU A 157 -16.27 6.56 -11.16
C GLU A 157 -15.17 6.53 -12.22
N ARG A 158 -15.46 7.03 -13.43
CA ARG A 158 -14.47 7.17 -14.49
C ARG A 158 -13.28 8.03 -14.06
N LEU A 159 -13.54 9.22 -13.51
CA LEU A 159 -12.49 10.14 -13.08
C LEU A 159 -11.69 9.58 -11.89
N GLU A 160 -12.34 8.88 -10.96
CA GLU A 160 -11.66 8.20 -9.87
C GLU A 160 -10.71 7.11 -10.39
N PHE A 161 -11.17 6.31 -11.35
CA PHE A 161 -10.36 5.27 -11.99
C PHE A 161 -9.17 5.85 -12.75
N GLU A 162 -9.39 6.88 -13.58
CA GLU A 162 -8.32 7.58 -14.32
C GLU A 162 -7.27 8.20 -13.40
N ASN A 163 -7.70 8.86 -12.31
CA ASN A 163 -6.77 9.49 -11.36
C ASN A 163 -5.84 8.47 -10.69
N ARG A 164 -6.32 7.24 -10.45
CA ARG A 164 -5.49 6.16 -9.87
C ARG A 164 -4.44 5.66 -10.86
N LEU A 165 -4.77 5.63 -12.14
CA LEU A 165 -3.87 5.18 -13.20
C LEU A 165 -2.92 6.26 -13.70
N ARG A 166 -3.12 7.52 -13.30
CA ARG A 166 -2.36 8.69 -13.78
C ARG A 166 -0.84 8.55 -13.69
N HIS A 167 -0.35 7.80 -12.70
CA HIS A 167 1.09 7.62 -12.47
C HIS A 167 1.66 6.31 -13.03
N TRP A 168 0.84 5.49 -13.68
CA TRP A 168 1.26 4.16 -14.14
C TRP A 168 2.13 4.21 -15.41
N ASN A 169 2.41 5.40 -15.97
CA ASN A 169 3.18 5.59 -17.20
C ASN A 169 2.83 4.56 -18.29
N LEU A 170 1.52 4.29 -18.45
CA LEU A 170 1.00 3.33 -19.44
C LEU A 170 0.91 3.95 -20.85
N THR A 171 1.39 5.17 -21.01
CA THR A 171 1.61 5.83 -22.30
C THR A 171 3.11 6.10 -22.41
N GLU A 172 3.64 5.96 -23.63
CA GLU A 172 5.03 6.33 -23.93
C GLU A 172 5.38 7.73 -23.43
#